data_AF-A0A2S3QMM5-F1
#
_entry.id   AF-A0A2S3QMM5-F1
#
_cell.length_a   1.000
_cell.length_b   1.000
_cell.length_c   1.000
_cell.angle_alpha   90.00
_cell.angle_beta   90.00
_cell.angle_gamma   90.00
#
_symmetry.space_group_name_H-M   'P 1'
#
loop_
_entity.id
_entity.type
_entity.pdbx_description
1 polymer ?
#
loop_
_entity_poly.entity_id
_entity_poly.type
_entity_poly.pdbx_seq_one_letter_code
_entity_poly.pdbx_strand_id
1 'polypeptide(L)'
;MIGLCPILLFSTNSIAQDAWLLDDFYTQGSKKEEKKRAKTHYKKDSALYQIDINGDIVREYIGTSIVDGIPTLQIYDVQKRLIFSYRFPISGFNSHIYRIKRRKISENKTATLFYQFNGNTNYINTYGSSNLWGIVVENGKLDNIKIHNFGQIWQENKDNYGLYKRAHLVNFMDVNNDGQLDVVISSGSVYKAYSHVNGSKWSQTYKK
;
A
#
# COMPACT_ATOMS: atom_id res chain seq x y z
N MET A 1 49.87 -40.40 -50.41
CA MET A 1 48.96 -39.39 -50.97
C MET A 1 48.24 -38.72 -49.82
N ILE A 2 48.43 -37.41 -49.69
CA ILE A 2 47.79 -36.56 -48.69
C ILE A 2 46.36 -36.28 -49.18
N GLY A 3 45.35 -36.66 -48.39
CA GLY A 3 43.96 -36.27 -48.60
C GLY A 3 43.51 -35.40 -47.42
N LEU A 4 43.31 -34.11 -47.68
CA LEU A 4 42.93 -33.09 -46.72
C LEU A 4 41.40 -32.89 -46.74
N CYS A 5 40.82 -32.87 -45.53
CA CYS A 5 39.56 -32.26 -45.05
C CYS A 5 38.50 -31.76 -46.06
N PRO A 6 37.20 -32.02 -45.78
CA PRO A 6 36.44 -30.93 -45.14
C PRO A 6 35.41 -31.45 -44.11
N ILE A 7 35.72 -31.29 -42.83
CA ILE A 7 34.71 -31.28 -41.76
C ILE A 7 35.03 -30.06 -40.90
N LEU A 8 34.60 -28.86 -41.30
CA LEU A 8 34.74 -27.65 -40.47
C LEU A 8 33.84 -26.50 -40.94
N LEU A 9 32.61 -26.77 -41.40
CA LEU A 9 31.67 -25.71 -41.82
C LEU A 9 30.30 -25.71 -41.12
N PHE A 10 30.07 -26.57 -40.12
CA PHE A 10 28.75 -26.67 -39.48
C PHE A 10 28.67 -26.24 -38.00
N SER A 11 29.77 -25.89 -37.33
CA SER A 11 29.73 -25.57 -35.89
C SER A 11 29.65 -24.09 -35.54
N THR A 12 29.86 -23.16 -36.48
CA THR A 12 29.88 -21.71 -36.18
C THR A 12 28.52 -21.03 -36.27
N ASN A 13 27.53 -21.66 -36.94
CA ASN A 13 26.21 -21.05 -37.15
C ASN A 13 25.25 -21.24 -35.97
N SER A 14 25.38 -22.33 -35.20
CA SER A 14 24.51 -22.57 -34.04
C SER A 14 24.83 -21.62 -32.87
N ILE A 15 26.11 -21.29 -32.66
CA ILE A 15 26.54 -20.39 -31.58
C ILE A 15 26.06 -18.96 -31.83
N ALA A 16 25.91 -18.54 -33.09
CA ALA A 16 25.44 -17.21 -33.46
C ALA A 16 23.92 -17.04 -33.27
N GLN A 17 23.12 -18.07 -33.51
CA GLN A 17 21.67 -18.02 -33.27
C GLN A 17 21.34 -17.93 -31.78
N ASP A 18 22.05 -18.71 -30.97
CA ASP A 18 21.86 -18.70 -29.51
C ASP A 18 22.34 -17.39 -28.89
N ALA A 19 23.46 -16.83 -29.38
CA ALA A 19 23.95 -15.52 -28.93
C ALA A 19 22.99 -14.38 -29.28
N TRP A 20 22.35 -14.41 -30.46
CA TRP A 20 21.37 -13.40 -30.86
C TRP A 20 20.07 -13.51 -30.04
N LEU A 21 19.62 -14.73 -29.75
CA LEU A 21 18.47 -14.98 -28.90
C LEU A 21 18.73 -14.53 -27.44
N LEU A 22 19.93 -14.82 -26.91
CA LEU A 22 20.36 -14.36 -25.58
C LEU A 22 20.48 -12.84 -25.52
N ASP A 23 21.06 -12.20 -26.53
CA ASP A 23 21.16 -10.74 -26.62
C ASP A 23 19.77 -10.12 -26.69
N ASP A 24 18.83 -10.66 -27.46
CA ASP A 24 17.46 -10.17 -27.50
C ASP A 24 16.74 -10.40 -26.15
N PHE A 25 16.99 -11.50 -25.45
CA PHE A 25 16.45 -11.76 -24.11
C PHE A 25 16.97 -10.76 -23.05
N TYR A 26 18.28 -10.47 -23.06
CA TYR A 26 18.90 -9.50 -22.14
C TYR A 26 18.60 -8.05 -22.52
N THR A 27 18.44 -7.76 -23.81
CA THR A 27 18.13 -6.43 -24.33
C THR A 27 16.64 -6.09 -24.21
N GLN A 28 15.74 -7.06 -24.35
CA GLN A 28 14.31 -6.91 -24.04
C GLN A 28 14.07 -6.82 -22.53
N GLY A 29 14.81 -7.57 -21.72
CA GLY A 29 14.77 -7.44 -20.25
C GLY A 29 15.25 -6.09 -19.72
N SER A 30 16.09 -5.37 -20.49
CA SER A 30 16.65 -4.06 -20.13
C SER A 30 15.96 -2.86 -20.80
N LYS A 31 15.20 -3.07 -21.88
CA LYS A 31 14.23 -2.08 -22.37
C LYS A 31 13.11 -1.97 -21.35
N LYS A 32 13.23 -0.99 -20.44
CA LYS A 32 12.08 -0.46 -19.71
C LYS A 32 11.08 -0.01 -20.76
N GLU A 33 10.13 -0.87 -21.11
CA GLU A 33 8.94 -0.45 -21.84
C GLU A 33 8.39 0.76 -21.09
N GLU A 34 8.38 1.93 -21.75
CA GLU A 34 7.61 3.05 -21.26
C GLU A 34 6.17 2.58 -21.19
N LYS A 35 5.74 2.17 -20.00
CA LYS A 35 4.34 1.84 -19.74
C LYS A 35 3.54 3.07 -20.12
N LYS A 36 2.98 3.07 -21.34
CA LYS A 36 2.01 4.06 -21.77
C LYS A 36 1.00 4.18 -20.65
N ARG A 37 0.90 5.38 -20.06
CA ARG A 37 -0.02 5.61 -18.95
C ARG A 37 -1.40 5.22 -19.45
N ALA A 38 -1.95 4.14 -18.87
CA ALA A 38 -3.27 3.65 -19.26
C ALA A 38 -4.25 4.83 -19.19
N LYS A 39 -5.03 5.01 -20.27
CA LYS A 39 -6.02 6.08 -20.33
C LYS A 39 -7.06 5.80 -19.24
N THR A 40 -7.28 6.76 -18.35
CA THR A 40 -8.32 6.64 -17.32
C THR A 40 -9.69 6.66 -17.98
N HIS A 41 -10.50 5.63 -17.72
CA HIS A 41 -11.85 5.51 -18.29
C HIS A 41 -12.90 6.04 -17.31
N TYR A 42 -12.72 5.77 -16.03
CA TYR A 42 -13.63 6.20 -14.99
C TYR A 42 -12.86 6.88 -13.85
N LYS A 43 -13.35 8.06 -13.45
CA LYS A 43 -12.86 8.78 -12.28
C LYS A 43 -14.02 9.39 -11.52
N LYS A 44 -14.07 9.10 -10.21
CA LYS A 44 -14.98 9.76 -9.27
C LYS A 44 -14.19 10.32 -8.12
N ASP A 45 -14.25 11.63 -7.93
CA ASP A 45 -13.59 12.33 -6.83
C ASP A 45 -14.57 12.52 -5.65
N SER A 46 -14.05 12.43 -4.42
CA SER A 46 -14.79 12.80 -3.20
C SER A 46 -14.69 14.30 -2.95
N ALA A 47 -15.50 14.80 -2.00
CA ALA A 47 -15.23 16.09 -1.40
C ALA A 47 -13.82 16.12 -0.77
N LEU A 48 -13.23 17.31 -0.75
CA LEU A 48 -11.98 17.58 -0.05
C LEU A 48 -12.30 18.03 1.37
N TYR A 49 -11.64 17.43 2.35
CA TYR A 49 -11.79 17.77 3.77
C TYR A 49 -10.52 18.43 4.27
N GLN A 50 -10.68 19.50 5.05
CA GLN A 50 -9.55 20.19 5.68
C GLN A 50 -9.15 19.47 6.97
N ILE A 51 -7.90 19.04 7.05
CA ILE A 51 -7.31 18.38 8.22
C ILE A 51 -5.90 18.91 8.40
N ASP A 52 -5.54 19.28 9.62
CA ASP A 52 -4.16 19.52 10.01
C ASP A 52 -3.45 18.16 10.08
N ILE A 53 -2.69 17.80 9.04
CA ILE A 53 -2.05 16.48 8.91
C ILE A 53 -0.70 16.49 9.64
N ASN A 54 0.01 17.60 9.59
CA ASN A 54 1.39 17.71 10.06
C ASN A 54 1.52 18.18 11.54
N GLY A 55 0.47 18.74 12.13
CA GLY A 55 0.45 19.23 13.51
C GLY A 55 0.80 20.69 13.70
N ASP A 56 0.83 21.50 12.64
CA ASP A 56 1.24 22.91 12.70
C ASP A 56 0.05 23.91 12.80
N ILE A 57 -1.18 23.40 13.00
CA ILE A 57 -2.45 24.14 13.06
C ILE A 57 -2.97 24.55 11.66
N VAL A 58 -2.10 24.63 10.66
CA VAL A 58 -2.50 24.85 9.27
C VAL A 58 -3.16 23.57 8.74
N ARG A 59 -4.25 23.73 7.98
CA ARG A 59 -5.05 22.59 7.52
C ARG A 59 -4.79 22.33 6.05
N GLU A 60 -4.22 21.17 5.76
CA GLU A 60 -4.15 20.58 4.43
C GLU A 60 -5.50 20.04 3.98
N TYR A 61 -5.61 19.69 2.69
CA TYR A 61 -6.79 19.01 2.18
C TYR A 61 -6.52 17.53 1.97
N ILE A 62 -7.46 16.70 2.40
CA ILE A 62 -7.48 15.28 2.12
C ILE A 62 -8.70 14.92 1.27
N GLY A 63 -8.47 14.10 0.25
CA GLY A 63 -9.48 13.64 -0.67
C GLY A 63 -9.27 12.18 -1.03
N THR A 64 -10.32 11.57 -1.52
CA THR A 64 -10.27 10.22 -2.10
C THR A 64 -10.82 10.28 -3.51
N SER A 65 -10.29 9.44 -4.39
CA SER A 65 -10.83 9.25 -5.73
C SER A 65 -10.92 7.77 -6.04
N ILE A 66 -11.87 7.38 -6.87
CA ILE A 66 -11.97 6.03 -7.42
C ILE A 66 -11.59 6.15 -8.89
N VAL A 67 -10.46 5.57 -9.26
CA VAL A 67 -9.92 5.57 -10.63
C VAL A 67 -9.95 4.15 -11.15
N ASP A 68 -10.83 3.88 -12.13
CA ASP A 68 -11.05 2.56 -12.70
C ASP A 68 -11.30 1.47 -11.61
N GLY A 69 -12.11 1.81 -10.62
CA GLY A 69 -12.46 0.93 -9.49
C GLY A 69 -11.41 0.87 -8.36
N ILE A 70 -10.26 1.53 -8.51
CA ILE A 70 -9.20 1.53 -7.51
C ILE A 70 -9.30 2.80 -6.65
N PRO A 71 -9.54 2.67 -5.32
CA PRO A 71 -9.54 3.80 -4.42
C PRO A 71 -8.12 4.36 -4.29
N THR A 72 -8.04 5.68 -4.38
CA THR A 72 -6.81 6.44 -4.40
C THR A 72 -6.91 7.56 -3.38
N LEU A 73 -6.01 7.57 -2.40
CA LEU A 73 -5.86 8.68 -1.47
C LEU A 73 -5.11 9.81 -2.15
N GLN A 74 -5.54 11.04 -1.89
CA GLN A 74 -4.91 12.26 -2.35
C GLN A 74 -4.79 13.24 -1.19
N ILE A 75 -3.59 13.77 -0.99
CA ILE A 75 -3.34 14.82 -0.02
C ILE A 75 -2.82 16.03 -0.79
N TYR A 76 -3.37 17.19 -0.47
CA TYR A 76 -3.03 18.45 -1.09
C TYR A 76 -2.55 19.45 -0.03
N ASP A 77 -1.64 20.33 -0.41
CA ASP A 77 -1.26 21.45 0.43
C ASP A 77 -2.40 22.50 0.54
N VAL A 78 -2.12 23.57 1.28
CA VAL A 78 -3.04 24.69 1.50
C VAL A 78 -3.46 25.38 0.19
N GLN A 79 -2.58 25.37 -0.81
CA GLN A 79 -2.80 25.91 -2.15
C GLN A 79 -3.47 24.90 -3.09
N LYS A 80 -3.93 23.75 -2.59
CA LYS A 80 -4.55 22.64 -3.34
C LYS A 80 -3.63 21.98 -4.38
N ARG A 81 -2.31 22.07 -4.20
CA ARG A 81 -1.35 21.32 -4.99
C ARG A 81 -1.20 19.92 -4.40
N LEU A 82 -1.25 18.89 -5.26
CA LEU A 82 -1.14 17.49 -4.83
C LEU A 82 0.27 17.22 -4.30
N ILE A 83 0.38 16.88 -3.01
CA ILE A 83 1.67 16.56 -2.36
C ILE A 83 1.88 15.05 -2.20
N PHE A 84 0.79 14.28 -2.10
CA PHE A 84 0.87 12.83 -1.95
C PHE A 84 -0.32 12.15 -2.62
N SER A 85 -0.06 11.03 -3.29
CA SER A 85 -1.10 10.17 -3.83
C SER A 85 -0.74 8.70 -3.70
N TYR A 86 -1.72 7.89 -3.31
CA TYR A 86 -1.53 6.46 -3.14
C TYR A 86 -2.74 5.67 -3.64
N ARG A 87 -2.50 4.72 -4.52
CA ARG A 87 -3.52 3.77 -5.02
C ARG A 87 -3.51 2.55 -4.11
N PHE A 88 -4.61 2.29 -3.42
CA PHE A 88 -4.67 1.13 -2.53
C PHE A 88 -4.85 -0.16 -3.33
N PRO A 89 -4.20 -1.25 -2.91
CA PRO A 89 -4.51 -2.57 -3.47
C PRO A 89 -5.93 -2.96 -3.08
N ILE A 90 -6.65 -3.57 -4.02
CA ILE A 90 -8.02 -4.04 -3.85
C ILE A 90 -8.08 -5.55 -4.02
N SER A 91 -8.97 -6.22 -3.30
CA SER A 91 -9.23 -7.66 -3.45
C SER A 91 -10.60 -7.95 -4.04
N GLY A 92 -11.49 -6.95 -4.12
CA GLY A 92 -12.85 -7.11 -4.62
C GLY A 92 -13.44 -5.80 -5.17
N PHE A 93 -14.75 -5.82 -5.43
CA PHE A 93 -15.47 -4.68 -6.00
C PHE A 93 -15.93 -3.69 -4.91
N ASN A 94 -16.21 -2.44 -5.29
CA ASN A 94 -16.68 -1.38 -4.38
C ASN A 94 -15.70 -1.08 -3.22
N SER A 95 -14.40 -1.19 -3.46
CA SER A 95 -13.39 -0.81 -2.48
C SER A 95 -13.35 0.71 -2.26
N HIS A 96 -13.26 1.14 -1.01
CA HIS A 96 -13.24 2.56 -0.64
C HIS A 96 -12.61 2.78 0.74
N ILE A 97 -12.13 3.99 1.00
CA ILE A 97 -11.71 4.42 2.34
C ILE A 97 -12.96 4.89 3.07
N TYR A 98 -13.29 4.27 4.21
CA TYR A 98 -14.53 4.57 4.94
C TYR A 98 -14.30 5.32 6.25
N ARG A 99 -13.05 5.39 6.73
CA ARG A 99 -12.69 6.14 7.94
C ARG A 99 -11.25 6.60 7.88
N ILE A 100 -11.02 7.81 8.37
CA ILE A 100 -9.69 8.39 8.59
C ILE A 100 -9.61 8.76 10.07
N LYS A 101 -8.53 8.36 10.74
CA LYS A 101 -8.31 8.66 12.17
C LYS A 101 -6.92 9.26 12.35
N ARG A 102 -6.86 10.47 12.89
CA ARG A 102 -5.62 11.16 13.21
C ARG A 102 -5.34 11.07 14.70
N ARG A 103 -4.07 10.89 15.09
CA ARG A 103 -3.61 10.99 16.48
C ARG A 103 -2.19 11.53 16.53
N LYS A 104 -1.94 12.46 17.45
CA LYS A 104 -0.59 12.85 17.85
C LYS A 104 0.01 11.69 18.66
N ILE A 105 1.11 11.11 18.17
CA ILE A 105 1.76 9.94 18.80
C ILE A 105 2.96 10.32 19.67
N SER A 106 3.58 11.47 19.40
CA SER A 106 4.59 12.10 20.26
C SER A 106 4.55 13.62 20.02
N GLU A 107 5.36 14.41 20.73
CA GLU A 107 5.37 15.87 20.61
C GLU A 107 5.57 16.37 19.18
N ASN A 108 6.41 15.67 18.41
CA ASN A 108 6.80 16.00 17.05
C ASN A 108 6.31 15.00 15.99
N LYS A 109 5.44 14.06 16.35
CA LYS A 109 4.97 13.01 15.44
C LYS A 109 3.46 12.88 15.43
N THR A 110 2.89 12.85 14.24
CA THR A 110 1.45 12.68 14.03
C THR A 110 1.20 11.48 13.13
N ALA A 111 0.40 10.52 13.59
CA ALA A 111 -0.06 9.38 12.79
C ALA A 111 -1.45 9.65 12.23
N THR A 112 -1.63 9.34 10.95
CA THR A 112 -2.95 9.32 10.30
C THR A 112 -3.22 7.92 9.76
N LEU A 113 -4.29 7.30 10.23
CA LEU A 113 -4.73 5.97 9.86
C LEU A 113 -5.88 6.04 8.85
N PHE A 114 -5.81 5.18 7.84
CA PHE A 114 -6.83 5.01 6.81
C PHE A 114 -7.41 3.60 6.90
N TYR A 115 -8.73 3.54 7.10
CA TYR A 115 -9.47 2.29 7.12
C TYR A 115 -10.02 2.06 5.72
N GLN A 116 -9.44 1.08 5.03
CA GLN A 116 -9.81 0.73 3.67
C GLN A 116 -10.70 -0.51 3.69
N PHE A 117 -11.89 -0.41 3.12
CA PHE A 117 -12.66 -1.58 2.73
C PHE A 117 -12.07 -2.17 1.44
N ASN A 118 -11.57 -3.40 1.47
CA ASN A 118 -10.85 -4.03 0.33
C ASN A 118 -11.78 -4.42 -0.83
N GLY A 119 -13.09 -4.35 -0.61
CA GLY A 119 -14.12 -4.68 -1.58
C GLY A 119 -14.83 -6.00 -1.26
N ASN A 120 -15.96 -6.20 -1.93
CA ASN A 120 -16.73 -7.43 -1.85
C ASN A 120 -16.12 -8.50 -2.76
N THR A 121 -15.96 -9.71 -2.22
CA THR A 121 -15.54 -10.90 -3.00
C THR A 121 -16.69 -11.89 -3.05
N ASN A 122 -16.96 -12.47 -4.23
CA ASN A 122 -17.97 -13.53 -4.37
C ASN A 122 -17.36 -14.94 -4.15
N TYR A 123 -16.17 -15.03 -3.57
CA TYR A 123 -15.49 -16.30 -3.35
C TYR A 123 -16.04 -17.00 -2.10
N ILE A 124 -16.08 -18.33 -2.13
CA ILE A 124 -16.73 -19.19 -1.13
C ILE A 124 -16.29 -18.76 0.30
N ASN A 125 -17.26 -18.35 1.11
CA ASN A 125 -17.20 -17.99 2.54
C ASN A 125 -16.65 -16.61 2.97
N THR A 126 -16.08 -15.78 2.09
CA THR A 126 -15.60 -14.43 2.46
C THR A 126 -16.33 -13.35 1.67
N TYR A 127 -17.03 -12.46 2.36
CA TYR A 127 -17.86 -11.44 1.74
C TYR A 127 -17.15 -10.09 1.62
N GLY A 128 -16.31 -9.75 2.59
CA GLY A 128 -15.60 -8.47 2.63
C GLY A 128 -14.48 -8.47 3.66
N SER A 129 -13.51 -7.59 3.48
CA SER A 129 -12.42 -7.39 4.43
C SER A 129 -11.99 -5.94 4.48
N SER A 130 -11.26 -5.57 5.53
CA SER A 130 -10.67 -4.23 5.64
C SER A 130 -9.25 -4.30 6.11
N ASN A 131 -8.42 -3.46 5.51
CA ASN A 131 -7.04 -3.24 5.89
C ASN A 131 -6.88 -1.88 6.56
N LEU A 132 -5.97 -1.83 7.52
CA LEU A 132 -5.53 -0.60 8.14
C LEU A 132 -4.22 -0.15 7.50
N TRP A 133 -4.24 1.08 7.02
CA TRP A 133 -3.06 1.75 6.51
C TRP A 133 -2.75 2.96 7.35
N GLY A 134 -1.54 3.47 7.28
CA GLY A 134 -1.25 4.75 7.89
C GLY A 134 0.02 5.41 7.40
N ILE A 135 0.08 6.71 7.65
CA ILE A 135 1.23 7.56 7.42
C ILE A 135 1.63 8.20 8.75
N VAL A 136 2.90 8.55 8.87
CA VAL A 136 3.40 9.35 9.99
C VAL A 136 4.10 10.57 9.41
N VAL A 137 3.78 11.72 10.00
CA VAL A 137 4.43 12.99 9.72
C VAL A 137 5.33 13.32 10.90
N GLU A 138 6.59 13.60 10.61
CA GLU A 138 7.63 13.90 11.59
C GLU A 138 8.03 15.37 11.49
N ASN A 139 8.13 16.04 12.64
CA ASN A 139 8.54 17.44 12.78
C ASN A 139 7.76 18.42 11.88
N GLY A 140 6.47 18.16 11.64
CA GLY A 140 5.62 19.01 10.81
C GLY A 140 5.93 19.00 9.30
N LYS A 141 6.87 18.16 8.85
CA LYS A 141 7.31 18.14 7.45
C LYS A 141 6.53 17.10 6.65
N LEU A 142 5.84 17.56 5.61
CA LEU A 142 5.10 16.71 4.67
C LEU A 142 5.98 16.14 3.55
N ASP A 143 7.30 16.33 3.65
CA ASP A 143 8.26 15.79 2.72
C ASP A 143 8.40 14.27 2.91
N ASN A 144 8.34 13.51 1.82
CA ASN A 144 8.53 12.05 1.81
C ASN A 144 7.49 11.26 2.63
N ILE A 145 6.22 11.65 2.58
CA ILE A 145 5.12 10.85 3.14
C ILE A 145 5.19 9.44 2.55
N LYS A 146 5.21 8.44 3.43
CA LYS A 146 5.17 7.03 3.06
C LYS A 146 4.06 6.33 3.83
N ILE A 147 3.29 5.53 3.10
CA ILE A 147 2.20 4.76 3.67
C ILE A 147 2.69 3.37 4.08
N HIS A 148 2.23 2.91 5.23
CA HIS A 148 2.47 1.58 5.76
C HIS A 148 1.17 0.80 5.83
N ASN A 149 1.23 -0.51 5.59
CA ASN A 149 0.11 -1.44 5.75
C ASN A 149 0.26 -2.18 7.07
N PHE A 150 -0.67 -1.95 8.01
CA PHE A 150 -0.71 -2.70 9.27
C PHE A 150 -1.44 -4.04 9.13
N GLY A 151 -2.04 -4.30 7.98
CA GLY A 151 -2.73 -5.54 7.65
C GLY A 151 -4.24 -5.48 7.91
N GLN A 152 -4.85 -6.67 7.86
CA GLN A 152 -6.29 -6.83 7.98
C GLN A 152 -6.77 -6.55 9.41
N ILE A 153 -7.80 -5.72 9.53
CA ILE A 153 -8.42 -5.35 10.81
C ILE A 153 -9.83 -5.90 10.99
N TRP A 154 -10.47 -6.39 9.93
CA TRP A 154 -11.65 -7.22 10.06
C TRP A 154 -11.90 -8.06 8.81
N GLN A 155 -12.64 -9.15 9.00
CA GLN A 155 -13.16 -9.99 7.93
C GLN A 155 -14.63 -10.29 8.18
N GLU A 156 -15.42 -10.27 7.10
CA GLU A 156 -16.77 -10.81 7.07
C GLU A 156 -16.74 -12.23 6.54
N ASN A 157 -17.26 -13.13 7.36
CA ASN A 157 -17.35 -14.55 7.06
C ASN A 157 -18.82 -14.97 7.01
N LYS A 158 -19.08 -16.06 6.30
CA LYS A 158 -20.37 -16.74 6.32
C LYS A 158 -20.24 -18.10 6.96
N ASP A 159 -21.13 -18.41 7.88
CA ASP A 159 -21.35 -19.74 8.43
C ASP A 159 -22.78 -20.21 8.19
N ASN A 160 -23.16 -21.33 8.81
CA ASN A 160 -24.51 -21.89 8.72
C ASN A 160 -25.59 -20.99 9.34
N TYR A 161 -25.22 -20.00 10.17
CA TYR A 161 -26.13 -19.10 10.87
C TYR A 161 -26.22 -17.71 10.24
N GLY A 162 -25.31 -17.35 9.34
CA GLY A 162 -25.38 -16.14 8.54
C GLY A 162 -24.03 -15.46 8.35
N LEU A 163 -24.09 -14.14 8.12
CA LEU A 163 -22.90 -13.29 7.99
C LEU A 163 -22.49 -12.78 9.37
N TYR A 164 -21.21 -12.93 9.71
CA TYR A 164 -20.65 -12.34 10.91
C TYR A 164 -19.32 -11.64 10.62
N LYS A 165 -19.02 -10.64 11.44
CA LYS A 165 -17.83 -9.80 11.30
C LYS A 165 -16.88 -10.01 12.47
N ARG A 166 -15.66 -10.44 12.17
CA ARG A 166 -14.60 -10.56 13.18
C ARG A 166 -13.76 -9.28 13.16
N ALA A 167 -14.14 -8.32 14.00
CA ALA A 167 -13.47 -7.02 14.06
C ALA A 167 -12.34 -6.99 15.10
N HIS A 168 -11.19 -6.45 14.69
CA HIS A 168 -10.08 -6.14 15.56
C HIS A 168 -10.20 -4.68 16.04
N LEU A 169 -9.87 -4.46 17.32
CA LEU A 169 -9.86 -3.13 17.92
C LEU A 169 -8.55 -2.44 17.56
N VAL A 170 -8.63 -1.18 17.13
CA VAL A 170 -7.46 -0.36 16.75
C VAL A 170 -7.34 0.82 17.72
N ASN A 171 -6.29 0.79 18.53
CA ASN A 171 -6.02 1.76 19.58
C ASN A 171 -4.60 2.36 19.46
N PHE A 172 -4.36 3.41 20.23
CA PHE A 172 -3.03 3.99 20.42
C PHE A 172 -2.65 3.82 21.89
N MET A 173 -1.49 3.23 22.16
CA MET A 173 -0.98 2.98 23.50
C MET A 173 0.55 2.96 23.46
N ASP A 174 1.20 3.53 24.47
CA ASP A 174 2.64 3.41 24.65
C ASP A 174 2.92 2.03 25.29
N VAL A 175 3.38 1.06 24.50
CA VAL A 175 3.53 -0.33 24.94
C VAL A 175 4.90 -0.57 25.58
N ASN A 176 5.92 0.20 25.19
CA ASN A 176 7.29 0.08 25.65
C ASN A 176 7.69 1.18 26.67
N ASN A 177 6.78 2.08 27.02
CA ASN A 177 6.98 3.23 27.90
C ASN A 177 8.08 4.18 27.40
N ASP A 178 8.19 4.38 26.07
CA ASP A 178 9.18 5.30 25.47
C ASP A 178 8.65 6.73 25.25
N GLY A 179 7.40 7.00 25.65
CA GLY A 179 6.72 8.29 25.47
C GLY A 179 6.14 8.49 24.07
N GLN A 180 6.23 7.50 23.19
CA GLN A 180 5.59 7.48 21.87
C GLN A 180 4.44 6.46 21.86
N LEU A 181 3.27 6.87 21.39
CA LEU A 181 2.14 5.95 21.24
C LEU A 181 2.35 5.02 20.05
N ASP A 182 2.14 3.72 20.29
CA ASP A 182 2.13 2.67 19.28
C ASP A 182 0.73 2.44 18.71
N VAL A 183 0.66 1.98 17.46
CA VAL A 183 -0.61 1.49 16.89
C VAL A 183 -0.84 0.07 17.37
N VAL A 184 -1.89 -0.16 18.14
CA VAL A 184 -2.24 -1.47 18.69
C VAL A 184 -3.47 -2.02 18.00
N ILE A 185 -3.34 -3.22 17.43
CA ILE A 185 -4.42 -3.98 16.80
C ILE A 185 -4.68 -5.22 17.64
N SER A 186 -5.84 -5.30 18.30
CA SER A 186 -6.17 -6.39 19.22
C SER A 186 -7.39 -7.21 18.80
N SER A 187 -7.37 -8.49 19.16
CA SER A 187 -8.41 -9.48 18.91
C SER A 187 -8.58 -10.37 20.14
N GLY A 188 -9.50 -10.02 21.04
CA GLY A 188 -9.60 -10.69 22.33
C GLY A 188 -8.35 -10.43 23.18
N SER A 189 -7.70 -11.48 23.68
CA SER A 189 -6.49 -11.38 24.50
C SER A 189 -5.21 -11.12 23.69
N VAL A 190 -5.23 -11.34 22.38
CA VAL A 190 -4.04 -11.22 21.51
C VAL A 190 -3.97 -9.82 20.92
N TYR A 191 -2.77 -9.25 20.87
CA TYR A 191 -2.55 -7.99 20.15
C TYR A 191 -1.22 -7.92 19.40
N LYS A 192 -1.23 -7.09 18.35
CA LYS A 192 -0.05 -6.64 17.61
C LYS A 192 0.15 -5.16 17.93
N ALA A 193 1.35 -4.79 18.34
CA ALA A 193 1.75 -3.40 18.51
C ALA A 193 2.74 -3.03 17.41
N TYR A 194 2.57 -1.84 16.85
CA TYR A 194 3.44 -1.27 15.84
C TYR A 194 4.03 0.03 16.36
N SER A 195 5.33 0.01 16.65
CA SER A 195 6.10 1.16 17.11
C SER A 195 6.77 1.83 15.93
N HIS A 196 6.54 3.13 15.76
CA HIS A 196 7.15 3.87 14.67
C HIS A 196 8.63 4.11 14.93
N VAL A 197 9.48 3.75 13.98
CA VAL A 197 10.94 3.97 14.06
C VAL A 197 11.32 5.27 13.36
N ASN A 198 11.19 5.31 12.02
CA ASN A 198 11.43 6.51 11.20
C ASN A 198 10.76 6.37 9.82
N GLY A 199 10.27 7.48 9.24
CA GLY A 199 9.65 7.49 7.92
C GLY A 199 8.56 6.44 7.71
N SER A 200 8.87 5.35 6.97
CA SER A 200 7.93 4.24 6.73
C SER A 200 8.19 2.99 7.57
N LYS A 201 9.21 3.02 8.44
CA LYS A 201 9.66 1.87 9.19
C LYS A 201 8.89 1.76 10.49
N TRP A 202 8.29 0.60 10.68
CA TRP A 202 7.59 0.20 11.89
C TRP A 202 8.25 -1.04 12.45
N SER A 203 8.47 -1.06 13.76
CA SER A 203 8.81 -2.27 14.49
C SER A 203 7.52 -2.94 14.95
N GLN A 204 7.38 -4.22 14.67
CA GLN A 204 6.20 -4.99 15.08
C GLN A 204 6.56 -5.82 16.32
N THR A 205 5.75 -5.69 17.37
CA THR A 205 5.80 -6.55 18.55
C THR A 205 4.49 -7.33 18.66
N TYR A 206 4.60 -8.62 18.96
CA TYR A 206 3.46 -9.51 19.16
C TYR A 206 3.38 -9.92 20.62
N LYS A 207 2.19 -9.84 21.23
CA LYS A 207 1.96 -10.36 22.58
C LYS A 207 0.68 -11.18 22.62
N LYS A 208 0.77 -12.34 23.26
CA LYS A 208 -0.30 -13.32 23.45
C LYS A 208 -0.80 -13.26 24.89
#